data_AF-A0A2E0HS59-F1
#
_entry.id   AF-A0A2E0HS59-F1
#
_cell.length_a   1.000
_cell.length_b   1.000
_cell.length_c   1.000
_cell.angle_alpha   90.00
_cell.angle_beta   90.00
_cell.angle_gamma   90.00
#
_symmetry.space_group_name_H-M   'P 1'
#
loop_
_entity.id
_entity.type
_entity.pdbx_description
1 polymer ?
#
loop_
_entity_poly.entity_id
_entity_poly.type
_entity_poly.pdbx_seq_one_letter_code
_entity_poly.pdbx_strand_id
1 'polypeptide(L)'
;MYNIKEIVNTVIEGDTIDELKKIPSNSIDMIFADPPYFMQTSGVLLRSEGTEFQGVDDDWDKFNDLKHYDAFCTNWLKECQRVLTKDGTIWVIGSFQNIYRIGYILQDLDYWILNDIVWSKPNPVPNFRGTRFTNANETIIWCSKSKSSKYTFNYKTMKSINGGKQMKSVWDIGICIGSERLKDGDGKKIHNTQKPEKLLENIVLSSTKMGDIVLDCFFGTGTTGSVAKRLSRNYIGIEKEKEYVDVSIERINKTKTQPVDKYINGELDIKPKRVPMSLLIEKGMLNIGDTLYNKDKTVKTVIKDKTGYVNLPNGDLTSIHKSSGFFQNKENHNGWEYWYVVQEDNLISINTLRERYREMYL
;
A
#
# COMPACT_ATOMS: atom_id res chain seq x y z
N MET A 1 5.82 -27.51 -9.39
CA MET A 1 5.41 -26.39 -8.52
C MET A 1 6.57 -26.10 -7.56
N TYR A 2 6.80 -24.83 -7.24
CA TYR A 2 7.80 -24.37 -6.28
C TYR A 2 7.35 -24.60 -4.84
N ASN A 3 8.31 -24.85 -3.95
CA ASN A 3 8.12 -24.70 -2.51
C ASN A 3 8.38 -23.23 -2.15
N ILE A 4 7.37 -22.54 -1.62
CA ILE A 4 7.47 -21.09 -1.33
C ILE A 4 8.67 -20.78 -0.42
N LYS A 5 9.00 -21.66 0.53
CA LYS A 5 10.11 -21.44 1.47
C LYS A 5 11.49 -21.46 0.80
N GLU A 6 11.61 -22.15 -0.34
CA GLU A 6 12.87 -22.29 -1.08
C GLU A 6 13.11 -21.13 -2.05
N ILE A 7 12.05 -20.44 -2.48
CA ILE A 7 12.13 -19.33 -3.44
C ILE A 7 11.95 -17.95 -2.79
N VAL A 8 11.76 -17.89 -1.47
CA VAL A 8 11.74 -16.62 -0.73
C VAL A 8 13.15 -16.02 -0.73
N ASN A 9 13.24 -14.72 -1.03
CA ASN A 9 14.45 -13.94 -1.21
C ASN A 9 15.33 -14.43 -2.36
N THR A 10 14.71 -14.93 -3.43
CA THR A 10 15.40 -15.35 -4.65
C THR A 10 14.94 -14.55 -5.87
N VAL A 11 15.78 -14.58 -6.92
CA VAL A 11 15.43 -14.12 -8.27
C VAL A 11 15.32 -15.35 -9.15
N ILE A 12 14.19 -15.50 -9.84
CA ILE A 12 13.89 -16.61 -10.73
C ILE A 12 14.10 -16.12 -12.17
N GLU A 13 15.05 -16.72 -12.86
CA GLU A 13 15.28 -16.49 -14.29
C GLU A 13 14.23 -17.27 -15.10
N GLY A 14 13.36 -16.58 -15.83
CA GLY A 14 12.33 -17.23 -16.65
C GLY A 14 11.21 -16.30 -17.12
N ASP A 15 10.34 -16.84 -17.97
CA ASP A 15 9.15 -16.14 -18.44
C ASP A 15 8.14 -15.93 -17.30
N THR A 16 7.65 -14.70 -17.14
CA THR A 16 6.72 -14.31 -16.09
C THR A 16 5.52 -15.25 -15.96
N ILE A 17 4.86 -15.59 -17.07
CA ILE A 17 3.63 -16.39 -17.03
C ILE A 17 3.96 -17.84 -16.64
N ASP A 18 5.04 -18.39 -17.18
CA ASP A 18 5.43 -19.78 -16.90
C ASP A 18 5.96 -19.98 -15.48
N GLU A 19 6.69 -19.00 -14.95
CA GLU A 19 7.17 -19.03 -13.56
C GLU A 19 6.05 -18.79 -12.56
N LEU A 20 5.12 -17.87 -12.83
CA LEU A 20 3.96 -17.63 -11.98
C LEU A 20 3.10 -18.90 -11.79
N LYS A 21 2.87 -19.69 -12.85
CA LYS A 21 2.13 -20.98 -12.79
C LYS A 21 2.77 -21.98 -11.82
N LYS A 22 4.07 -21.89 -11.58
CA LYS A 22 4.80 -22.78 -10.67
C LYS A 22 4.70 -22.34 -9.21
N ILE A 23 4.39 -21.07 -8.93
CA ILE A 23 4.22 -20.54 -7.58
C ILE A 23 2.88 -21.04 -6.97
N PRO A 24 2.85 -21.51 -5.72
CA PRO A 24 1.63 -21.98 -5.08
C PRO A 24 0.58 -20.86 -4.93
N SER A 25 -0.70 -21.23 -4.92
CA SER A 25 -1.79 -20.27 -4.73
C SER A 25 -1.79 -19.73 -3.30
N ASN A 26 -2.30 -18.50 -3.09
CA ASN A 26 -2.44 -17.87 -1.78
C ASN A 26 -1.14 -17.84 -0.94
N SER A 27 -0.02 -17.48 -1.55
CA SER A 27 1.31 -17.48 -0.91
C SER A 27 2.02 -16.13 -0.92
N ILE A 28 1.47 -15.11 -1.57
CA ILE A 28 2.11 -13.80 -1.76
C ILE A 28 1.27 -12.69 -1.12
N ASP A 29 1.87 -11.83 -0.30
CA ASP A 29 1.15 -10.78 0.41
C ASP A 29 0.96 -9.52 -0.44
N MET A 30 1.97 -9.17 -1.24
CA MET A 30 1.92 -8.02 -2.13
C MET A 30 2.59 -8.34 -3.47
N ILE A 31 1.97 -7.90 -4.57
CA ILE A 31 2.59 -7.92 -5.89
C ILE A 31 2.87 -6.49 -6.34
N PHE A 32 4.06 -6.24 -6.87
CA PHE A 32 4.34 -5.09 -7.72
C PHE A 32 4.53 -5.57 -9.15
N ALA A 33 4.01 -4.85 -10.13
CA ALA A 33 4.19 -5.17 -11.54
C ALA A 33 4.46 -3.89 -12.34
N ASP A 34 5.62 -3.86 -12.99
CA ASP A 34 6.02 -2.88 -14.01
C ASP A 34 6.10 -3.59 -15.37
N PRO A 35 4.96 -3.97 -15.95
CA PRO A 35 4.94 -4.74 -17.20
C PRO A 35 5.48 -3.92 -18.36
N PRO A 36 5.80 -4.55 -19.49
CA PRO A 36 6.02 -3.83 -20.75
C PRO A 36 4.90 -2.84 -21.07
N TYR A 37 5.22 -1.65 -21.57
CA TYR A 37 4.25 -0.58 -21.82
C TYR A 37 3.64 -0.66 -23.22
N PHE A 38 4.18 -1.52 -24.08
CA PHE A 38 3.85 -1.59 -25.49
C PHE A 38 4.01 -0.22 -26.16
N MET A 39 5.23 0.33 -26.10
CA MET A 39 5.56 1.61 -26.69
C MET A 39 5.45 1.54 -28.22
N GLN A 40 4.35 2.07 -28.75
CA GLN A 40 4.10 2.16 -30.20
C GLN A 40 4.87 3.34 -30.81
N THR A 41 6.20 3.33 -30.68
CA THR A 41 7.09 4.36 -31.22
C THR A 41 7.52 4.03 -32.64
N SER A 42 7.65 5.05 -33.49
CA SER A 42 8.13 4.90 -34.87
C SER A 42 9.18 5.96 -35.20
N GLY A 43 10.30 5.53 -35.81
CA GLY A 43 11.37 6.39 -36.26
C GLY A 43 12.28 6.90 -35.14
N VAL A 44 13.30 7.68 -35.53
CA VAL A 44 14.30 8.23 -34.59
C VAL A 44 13.80 9.52 -33.95
N LEU A 45 13.86 9.58 -32.62
CA LEU A 45 13.61 10.81 -31.86
C LEU A 45 14.92 11.55 -31.65
N LEU A 46 15.00 12.79 -32.13
CA LEU A 46 16.13 13.68 -31.91
C LEU A 46 15.81 14.66 -30.78
N ARG A 47 16.83 14.97 -29.98
CA ARG A 47 16.81 16.05 -29.00
C ARG A 47 16.90 17.41 -29.71
N SER A 48 16.63 18.49 -28.97
CA SER A 48 16.68 19.85 -29.52
C SER A 48 18.06 20.22 -30.07
N GLU A 49 19.12 19.65 -29.50
CA GLU A 49 20.52 19.79 -29.94
C GLU A 49 20.93 18.84 -31.08
N GLY A 50 20.02 18.01 -31.59
CA GLY A 50 20.24 17.15 -32.76
C GLY A 50 20.81 15.75 -32.47
N THR A 51 21.13 15.43 -31.21
CA THR A 51 21.55 14.07 -30.82
C THR A 51 20.34 13.13 -30.69
N GLU A 52 20.57 11.83 -30.88
CA GLU A 52 19.52 10.82 -30.76
C GLU A 52 19.10 10.60 -29.29
N PHE A 53 17.78 10.53 -29.06
CA PHE A 53 17.21 10.19 -27.77
C PHE A 53 17.06 8.66 -27.66
N GLN A 54 17.83 8.06 -26.77
CA GLN A 54 17.72 6.63 -26.46
C GLN A 54 16.48 6.34 -25.60
N GLY A 55 15.36 6.07 -26.28
CA GLY A 55 14.11 5.59 -25.70
C GLY A 55 14.16 4.09 -25.32
N VAL A 56 12.97 3.51 -25.16
CA VAL A 56 12.77 2.06 -25.04
C VAL A 56 12.53 1.54 -26.45
N ASP A 57 13.34 0.57 -26.89
CA ASP A 57 13.20 -0.14 -28.18
C ASP A 57 13.51 -1.64 -28.02
N ASP A 58 13.48 -2.10 -26.78
CA ASP A 58 13.78 -3.47 -26.40
C ASP A 58 12.72 -4.45 -26.94
N ASP A 59 13.14 -5.67 -27.29
CA ASP A 59 12.26 -6.66 -27.92
C ASP A 59 11.12 -7.13 -27.00
N TRP A 60 11.31 -7.05 -25.67
CA TRP A 60 10.28 -7.39 -24.69
C TRP A 60 9.09 -6.43 -24.69
N ASP A 61 9.20 -5.25 -25.32
CA ASP A 61 8.13 -4.25 -25.40
C ASP A 61 7.33 -4.31 -26.73
N LYS A 62 7.62 -5.28 -27.59
CA LYS A 62 7.03 -5.40 -28.93
C LYS A 62 5.86 -6.38 -28.94
N PHE A 63 4.68 -5.88 -29.30
CA PHE A 63 3.47 -6.69 -29.48
C PHE A 63 2.86 -6.47 -30.87
N ASN A 64 2.31 -7.53 -31.46
CA ASN A 64 1.67 -7.49 -32.77
C ASN A 64 0.49 -6.52 -32.85
N ASP A 65 -0.38 -6.54 -31.85
CA ASP A 65 -1.55 -5.68 -31.76
C ASP A 65 -2.06 -5.57 -30.30
N LEU A 66 -3.11 -4.77 -30.09
CA LEU A 66 -3.72 -4.58 -28.78
C LEU A 66 -4.37 -5.86 -28.23
N LYS A 67 -4.85 -6.78 -29.07
CA LYS A 67 -5.46 -8.04 -28.60
C LYS A 67 -4.40 -8.98 -28.06
N HIS A 68 -3.24 -9.04 -28.71
CA HIS A 68 -2.08 -9.78 -28.23
C HIS A 68 -1.61 -9.23 -26.88
N TYR A 69 -1.51 -7.90 -26.74
CA TYR A 69 -1.16 -7.26 -25.48
C TYR A 69 -2.18 -7.53 -24.36
N ASP A 70 -3.48 -7.48 -24.65
CA ASP A 70 -4.53 -7.82 -23.68
C ASP A 70 -4.47 -9.28 -23.23
N ALA A 71 -4.25 -10.20 -24.17
CA ALA A 71 -4.13 -11.62 -23.86
C ALA A 71 -2.93 -11.88 -22.95
N PHE A 72 -1.79 -11.25 -23.24
CA PHE A 72 -0.62 -11.25 -22.37
C PHE A 72 -0.97 -10.71 -20.97
N CYS A 73 -1.61 -9.54 -20.88
CA CYS A 73 -1.98 -8.92 -19.62
C CYS A 73 -2.93 -9.77 -18.79
N THR A 74 -3.96 -10.33 -19.43
CA THR A 74 -4.95 -11.20 -18.80
C THR A 74 -4.29 -12.44 -18.20
N ASN A 75 -3.33 -13.05 -18.91
CA ASN A 75 -2.67 -14.27 -18.46
C ASN A 75 -1.84 -14.06 -17.20
N TRP A 76 -0.97 -13.03 -17.17
CA TRP A 76 -0.15 -12.79 -15.98
C TRP A 76 -0.98 -12.24 -14.81
N LEU A 77 -1.98 -11.37 -15.06
CA LEU A 77 -2.85 -10.83 -14.01
C LEU A 77 -3.69 -11.92 -13.33
N LYS A 78 -4.15 -12.92 -14.10
CA LYS A 78 -4.89 -14.07 -13.58
C LYS A 78 -4.03 -14.93 -12.66
N GLU A 79 -2.78 -15.19 -13.05
CA GLU A 79 -1.85 -15.93 -12.20
C GLU A 79 -1.44 -15.12 -10.96
N CYS A 80 -1.23 -13.81 -11.09
CA CYS A 80 -1.05 -12.91 -9.95
C CYS A 80 -2.21 -13.02 -8.95
N GLN A 81 -3.45 -13.06 -9.43
CA GLN A 81 -4.63 -13.15 -8.56
C GLN A 81 -4.64 -14.48 -7.79
N ARG A 82 -4.25 -15.57 -8.48
CA ARG A 82 -4.16 -16.91 -7.90
C ARG A 82 -3.13 -16.96 -6.77
N VAL A 83 -1.93 -16.40 -6.98
CA VAL A 83 -0.83 -16.48 -6.01
C VAL A 83 -0.97 -15.51 -4.84
N LEU A 84 -1.69 -14.39 -4.99
CA LEU A 84 -2.00 -13.49 -3.88
C LEU A 84 -2.72 -14.22 -2.75
N THR A 85 -2.38 -13.94 -1.49
CA THR A 85 -3.18 -14.34 -0.33
C THR A 85 -4.57 -13.70 -0.39
N LYS A 86 -5.52 -14.23 0.40
CA LYS A 86 -6.90 -13.70 0.45
C LYS A 86 -6.95 -12.19 0.69
N ASP A 87 -6.06 -11.68 1.53
CA ASP A 87 -6.00 -10.28 1.94
C ASP A 87 -4.85 -9.50 1.28
N GLY A 88 -4.19 -10.12 0.29
CA GLY A 88 -3.08 -9.51 -0.44
C GLY A 88 -3.52 -8.42 -1.42
N THR A 89 -2.54 -7.63 -1.87
CA THR A 89 -2.76 -6.52 -2.81
C THR A 89 -1.80 -6.55 -3.98
N ILE A 90 -2.19 -5.94 -5.10
CA ILE A 90 -1.35 -5.75 -6.28
C ILE A 90 -1.25 -4.27 -6.62
N TRP A 91 -0.06 -3.86 -7.04
CA TRP A 91 0.26 -2.54 -7.57
C TRP A 91 0.75 -2.72 -9.00
N VAL A 92 0.06 -2.12 -9.97
CA VAL A 92 0.48 -2.16 -11.38
C VAL A 92 0.74 -0.76 -11.87
N ILE A 93 1.95 -0.50 -12.37
CA ILE A 93 2.32 0.78 -12.95
C ILE A 93 2.22 0.76 -14.48
N GLY A 94 1.88 1.90 -15.07
CA GLY A 94 1.83 2.08 -16.51
C GLY A 94 1.79 3.55 -16.89
N SER A 95 1.84 3.80 -18.18
CA SER A 95 1.55 5.13 -18.75
C SER A 95 0.31 5.04 -19.64
N PHE A 96 -0.06 6.13 -20.32
CA PHE A 96 -1.29 6.21 -21.09
C PHE A 96 -1.39 5.15 -22.22
N GLN A 97 -0.26 4.57 -22.63
CA GLN A 97 -0.17 3.52 -23.64
C GLN A 97 -0.88 2.23 -23.20
N ASN A 98 -0.75 1.85 -21.92
CA ASN A 98 -1.21 0.55 -21.44
C ASN A 98 -2.16 0.61 -20.24
N ILE A 99 -2.05 1.62 -19.37
CA ILE A 99 -2.66 1.56 -18.04
C ILE A 99 -4.19 1.48 -18.07
N TYR A 100 -4.84 2.06 -19.07
CA TYR A 100 -6.30 1.97 -19.25
C TYR A 100 -6.75 0.54 -19.60
N ARG A 101 -5.94 -0.18 -20.39
CA ARG A 101 -6.23 -1.58 -20.76
C ARG A 101 -6.03 -2.49 -19.57
N ILE A 102 -4.92 -2.32 -18.86
CA ILE A 102 -4.63 -3.04 -17.62
C ILE A 102 -5.72 -2.79 -16.57
N GLY A 103 -6.14 -1.53 -16.40
CA GLY A 103 -7.21 -1.16 -15.47
C GLY A 103 -8.54 -1.86 -15.80
N TYR A 104 -8.90 -1.90 -17.07
CA TYR A 104 -10.07 -2.66 -17.55
C TYR A 104 -9.95 -4.15 -17.22
N ILE A 105 -8.82 -4.80 -17.55
CA ILE A 105 -8.59 -6.23 -17.30
C ILE A 105 -8.61 -6.55 -15.80
N LEU A 106 -8.04 -5.68 -14.95
CA LEU A 106 -8.08 -5.82 -13.50
C LEU A 106 -9.53 -5.90 -12.99
N GLN A 107 -10.41 -5.03 -13.48
CA GLN A 107 -11.83 -5.05 -13.08
C GLN A 107 -12.58 -6.28 -13.62
N ASP A 108 -12.32 -6.68 -14.87
CA ASP A 108 -12.90 -7.90 -15.46
C ASP A 108 -12.46 -9.17 -14.73
N LEU A 109 -11.29 -9.16 -14.08
CA LEU A 109 -10.80 -10.22 -13.21
C LEU A 109 -11.29 -10.08 -11.74
N ASP A 110 -12.26 -9.20 -11.45
CA ASP A 110 -12.83 -8.99 -10.11
C ASP A 110 -11.84 -8.47 -9.03
N TYR A 111 -10.70 -7.91 -9.45
CA TYR A 111 -9.90 -7.11 -8.51
C TYR A 111 -10.69 -5.89 -8.05
N TRP A 112 -10.51 -5.51 -6.80
CA TRP A 112 -11.13 -4.30 -6.26
C TRP A 112 -10.13 -3.16 -6.23
N ILE A 113 -10.28 -2.20 -7.16
CA ILE A 113 -9.45 -1.00 -7.21
C ILE A 113 -9.69 -0.18 -5.93
N LEU A 114 -8.60 0.11 -5.21
CA LEU A 114 -8.59 0.91 -3.99
C LEU A 114 -8.28 2.37 -4.32
N ASN A 115 -7.23 2.60 -5.10
CA ASN A 115 -6.83 3.90 -5.60
C ASN A 115 -6.07 3.76 -6.92
N ASP A 116 -6.25 4.72 -7.81
CA ASP A 116 -5.22 5.11 -8.74
C ASP A 116 -4.29 6.14 -8.08
N ILE A 117 -2.99 5.98 -8.29
CA ILE A 117 -1.95 6.87 -7.80
C ILE A 117 -1.23 7.46 -9.00
N VAL A 118 -1.09 8.78 -9.02
CA VAL A 118 -0.31 9.51 -10.02
C VAL A 118 1.10 9.68 -9.48
N TRP A 119 2.08 9.02 -10.12
CA TRP A 119 3.48 9.38 -9.95
C TRP A 119 3.76 10.63 -10.79
N SER A 120 3.81 11.78 -10.13
CA SER A 120 4.17 13.06 -10.70
C SER A 120 5.70 13.19 -10.74
N LYS A 121 6.26 13.38 -11.93
CA LYS A 121 7.70 13.47 -12.18
C LYS A 121 8.07 14.95 -12.22
N PRO A 122 8.74 15.51 -11.20
CA PRO A 122 9.14 16.92 -11.18
C PRO A 122 10.26 17.24 -12.18
N ASN A 123 11.00 16.21 -12.63
CA ASN A 123 12.12 16.30 -13.57
C ASN A 123 11.93 15.33 -14.76
N PRO A 124 10.82 15.41 -15.51
CA PRO A 124 10.55 14.51 -16.62
C PRO A 124 11.43 14.87 -17.82
N VAL A 125 11.62 13.92 -18.74
CA VAL A 125 12.21 14.22 -20.05
C VAL A 125 11.24 15.14 -20.82
N PRO A 126 11.69 16.28 -21.36
CA PRO A 126 10.81 17.24 -22.03
C PRO A 126 10.31 16.71 -23.37
N ASN A 127 9.19 17.27 -23.86
CA ASN A 127 8.76 17.05 -25.24
C ASN A 127 9.63 17.89 -26.19
N PHE A 128 10.58 17.25 -26.91
CA PHE A 128 11.55 17.96 -27.75
C PHE A 128 10.97 18.64 -28.99
N ARG A 129 9.84 18.15 -29.52
CA ARG A 129 9.23 18.66 -30.76
C ARG A 129 8.09 19.65 -30.53
N GLY A 130 7.67 19.88 -29.29
CA GLY A 130 6.55 20.77 -28.94
C GLY A 130 5.20 20.32 -29.50
N THR A 131 5.02 19.03 -29.83
CA THR A 131 3.80 18.54 -30.50
C THR A 131 2.71 18.07 -29.54
N ARG A 132 3.05 17.84 -28.27
CA ARG A 132 2.16 17.41 -27.19
C ARG A 132 2.63 17.98 -25.86
N PHE A 133 1.81 17.84 -24.82
CA PHE A 133 2.25 18.07 -23.45
C PHE A 133 3.41 17.13 -23.08
N THR A 134 4.28 17.60 -22.17
CA THR A 134 5.35 16.77 -21.61
C THR A 134 4.76 15.61 -20.82
N ASN A 135 5.21 14.38 -21.10
CA ASN A 135 4.79 13.21 -20.34
C ASN A 135 5.44 13.22 -18.95
N ALA A 136 4.81 13.94 -18.03
CA ALA A 136 5.33 14.23 -16.70
C ALA A 136 4.74 13.32 -15.60
N ASN A 137 4.04 12.25 -15.96
CA ASN A 137 3.52 11.31 -14.98
C ASN A 137 3.48 9.86 -15.48
N GLU A 138 3.23 8.96 -14.54
CA GLU A 138 2.75 7.60 -14.76
C GLU A 138 1.63 7.32 -13.76
N THR A 139 0.79 6.33 -14.07
CA THR A 139 -0.34 5.93 -13.23
C THR A 139 -0.07 4.56 -12.64
N ILE A 140 -0.35 4.40 -11.35
CA ILE A 140 -0.23 3.15 -10.61
C ILE A 140 -1.61 2.78 -10.09
N ILE A 141 -2.09 1.59 -10.41
CA ILE A 141 -3.36 1.07 -9.90
C ILE A 141 -3.07 0.16 -8.71
N TRP A 142 -3.66 0.48 -7.57
CA TRP A 142 -3.62 -0.36 -6.37
C TRP A 142 -4.94 -1.10 -6.22
N CYS A 143 -4.88 -2.42 -6.16
CA CYS A 143 -6.05 -3.28 -5.98
C CYS A 143 -5.89 -4.23 -4.79
N SER A 144 -6.99 -4.52 -4.11
CA SER A 144 -7.08 -5.75 -3.31
C SER A 144 -7.51 -6.93 -4.17
N LYS A 145 -7.12 -8.15 -3.77
CA LYS A 145 -7.47 -9.40 -4.48
C LYS A 145 -8.96 -9.52 -4.80
N SER A 146 -9.83 -9.08 -3.90
CA SER A 146 -11.28 -8.94 -4.12
C SER A 146 -11.88 -7.84 -3.25
N LYS A 147 -13.17 -7.53 -3.45
CA LYS A 147 -13.93 -6.54 -2.64
C LYS A 147 -14.03 -6.89 -1.14
N SER A 148 -13.91 -8.17 -0.79
CA SER A 148 -14.04 -8.66 0.60
C SER A 148 -12.71 -8.79 1.34
N SER A 149 -11.59 -8.53 0.66
CA SER A 149 -10.24 -8.61 1.23
C SER A 149 -10.06 -7.59 2.37
N LYS A 150 -9.44 -8.04 3.47
CA LYS A 150 -9.05 -7.21 4.61
C LYS A 150 -7.58 -6.78 4.46
N TYR A 151 -7.32 -6.02 3.40
CA TYR A 151 -5.97 -5.63 3.01
C TYR A 151 -5.24 -4.79 4.07
N THR A 152 -3.91 -4.82 4.00
CA THR A 152 -3.04 -3.96 4.80
C THR A 152 -3.02 -2.55 4.21
N PHE A 153 -3.28 -1.55 5.05
CA PHE A 153 -2.99 -0.15 4.75
C PHE A 153 -2.46 0.55 6.00
N ASN A 154 -1.17 0.87 5.99
CA ASN A 154 -0.45 1.50 7.10
C ASN A 154 -0.69 3.02 7.09
N TYR A 155 -1.95 3.43 7.29
CA TYR A 155 -2.40 4.82 7.20
C TYR A 155 -1.58 5.78 8.09
N LYS A 156 -1.34 5.40 9.35
CA LYS A 156 -0.63 6.28 10.30
C LYS A 156 0.85 6.37 9.95
N THR A 157 1.47 5.29 9.46
CA THR A 157 2.81 5.34 8.88
C THR A 157 2.87 6.30 7.70
N MET A 158 1.97 6.18 6.73
CA MET A 158 1.94 7.06 5.55
C MET A 158 1.66 8.52 5.92
N LYS A 159 0.79 8.77 6.90
CA LYS A 159 0.53 10.10 7.45
C LYS A 159 1.77 10.69 8.14
N SER A 160 2.50 9.88 8.90
CA SER A 160 3.71 10.33 9.60
C SER A 160 4.84 10.67 8.62
N ILE A 161 5.06 9.85 7.59
CA ILE A 161 6.07 10.09 6.54
C ILE A 161 5.75 11.36 5.75
N ASN A 162 4.47 11.70 5.61
CA ASN A 162 4.01 12.91 4.93
C ASN A 162 3.82 14.11 5.89
N GLY A 163 4.69 14.25 6.90
CA GLY A 163 4.71 15.40 7.80
C GLY A 163 3.44 15.55 8.65
N GLY A 164 2.81 14.44 9.04
CA GLY A 164 1.58 14.41 9.82
C GLY A 164 0.31 14.69 9.02
N LYS A 165 0.40 14.86 7.70
CA LYS A 165 -0.75 15.04 6.80
C LYS A 165 -1.07 13.75 6.08
N GLN A 166 -2.35 13.49 5.83
CA GLN A 166 -2.74 12.31 5.05
C GLN A 166 -2.04 12.30 3.69
N MET A 167 -1.44 11.15 3.33
CA MET A 167 -0.83 10.96 2.01
C MET A 167 -1.89 11.08 0.92
N LYS A 168 -1.59 11.83 -0.14
CA LYS A 168 -2.48 12.03 -1.29
C LYS A 168 -2.26 10.93 -2.32
N SER A 169 -3.15 10.84 -3.31
CA SER A 169 -2.98 9.97 -4.49
C SER A 169 -2.03 10.53 -5.55
N VAL A 170 -1.47 11.73 -5.35
CA VAL A 170 -0.45 12.30 -6.24
C VAL A 170 0.87 12.35 -5.48
N TRP A 171 1.88 11.67 -6.02
CA TRP A 171 3.21 11.56 -5.40
C TRP A 171 4.24 12.24 -6.28
N ASP A 172 4.79 13.34 -5.79
CA ASP A 172 5.88 14.07 -6.44
C ASP A 172 7.22 13.40 -6.10
N ILE A 173 7.70 12.57 -7.02
CA ILE A 173 8.94 11.79 -6.84
C ILE A 173 9.80 11.94 -8.10
N GLY A 174 11.08 12.30 -7.92
CA GLY A 174 12.02 12.42 -9.03
C GLY A 174 12.23 11.11 -9.78
N ILE A 175 12.55 11.19 -11.08
CA ILE A 175 12.99 10.01 -11.85
C ILE A 175 14.30 9.43 -11.30
N CYS A 176 14.54 8.14 -11.54
CA CYS A 176 15.76 7.45 -11.11
C CYS A 176 16.99 7.97 -11.87
N ILE A 177 17.85 8.73 -11.18
CA ILE A 177 19.05 9.40 -11.68
C ILE A 177 20.19 9.31 -10.65
N GLY A 178 21.35 9.86 -11.00
CA GLY A 178 22.49 9.94 -10.07
C GLY A 178 23.06 8.56 -9.74
N SER A 179 23.44 8.36 -8.47
CA SER A 179 24.03 7.11 -7.97
C SER A 179 23.03 5.96 -7.84
N GLU A 180 21.73 6.26 -7.80
CA GLU A 180 20.69 5.22 -7.76
C GLU A 180 20.53 4.54 -9.13
N ARG A 181 20.79 5.27 -10.22
CA ARG A 181 20.66 4.76 -11.59
C ARG A 181 21.83 3.84 -11.90
N LEU A 182 21.55 2.56 -12.12
CA LEU A 182 22.58 1.57 -12.41
C LEU A 182 23.20 1.82 -13.78
N LYS A 183 24.53 1.71 -13.82
CA LYS A 183 25.34 1.92 -15.01
C LYS A 183 26.34 0.80 -15.20
N ASP A 184 26.65 0.48 -16.45
CA ASP A 184 27.70 -0.46 -16.82
C ASP A 184 29.11 0.15 -16.63
N GLY A 185 30.15 -0.62 -16.96
CA GLY A 185 31.54 -0.18 -16.86
C GLY A 185 31.88 1.04 -17.74
N ASP A 186 31.10 1.29 -18.80
CA ASP A 186 31.25 2.42 -19.71
C ASP A 186 30.39 3.64 -19.27
N GLY A 187 29.67 3.53 -18.16
CA GLY A 187 28.81 4.58 -17.63
C GLY A 187 27.46 4.73 -18.33
N LYS A 188 27.07 3.79 -19.21
CA LYS A 188 25.75 3.75 -19.85
C LYS A 188 24.72 3.13 -18.91
N LYS A 189 23.45 3.51 -19.08
CA LYS A 189 22.34 2.94 -18.30
C LYS A 189 22.22 1.43 -18.59
N ILE A 190 22.14 0.61 -17.54
CA ILE A 190 21.90 -0.84 -17.69
C ILE A 190 20.45 -1.10 -18.11
N HIS A 191 19.49 -0.43 -17.46
CA HIS A 191 18.07 -0.61 -17.74
C HIS A 191 17.41 0.70 -18.17
N ASN A 192 16.57 0.63 -19.20
CA ASN A 192 15.90 1.80 -19.76
C ASN A 192 14.84 2.39 -18.81
N THR A 193 14.12 1.52 -18.11
CA THR A 193 12.93 1.89 -17.32
C THR A 193 13.07 1.67 -15.81
N GLN A 194 14.31 1.67 -15.27
CA GLN A 194 14.54 1.52 -13.82
C GLN A 194 13.71 2.53 -13.00
N LYS A 195 12.85 2.03 -12.12
CA LYS A 195 11.99 2.84 -11.25
C LYS A 195 12.74 3.35 -10.01
N PRO A 196 12.38 4.54 -9.49
CA PRO A 196 13.01 5.11 -8.31
C PRO A 196 12.67 4.34 -7.03
N GLU A 197 13.66 4.08 -6.17
CA GLU A 197 13.47 3.32 -4.94
C GLU A 197 12.45 3.98 -3.99
N LYS A 198 12.38 5.32 -3.98
CA LYS A 198 11.42 6.04 -3.12
C LYS A 198 9.96 5.73 -3.49
N LEU A 199 9.68 5.45 -4.76
CA LEU A 199 8.35 5.06 -5.20
C LEU A 199 7.97 3.70 -4.62
N LEU A 200 8.87 2.72 -4.74
CA LEU A 200 8.68 1.37 -4.19
C LEU A 200 8.64 1.38 -2.65
N GLU A 201 9.42 2.25 -2.01
CA GLU A 201 9.42 2.41 -0.55
C GLU A 201 8.03 2.83 -0.05
N ASN A 202 7.40 3.80 -0.71
CA ASN A 202 6.04 4.22 -0.37
C ASN A 202 5.04 3.06 -0.59
N ILE A 203 5.16 2.31 -1.69
CA ILE A 203 4.29 1.17 -2.01
C ILE A 203 4.41 0.09 -0.93
N VAL A 204 5.63 -0.36 -0.65
CA VAL A 204 5.91 -1.42 0.32
C VAL A 204 5.49 -1.00 1.73
N LEU A 205 5.90 0.19 2.21
CA LEU A 205 5.53 0.66 3.55
C LEU A 205 4.03 0.88 3.70
N SER A 206 3.32 1.27 2.64
CA SER A 206 1.88 1.51 2.74
C SER A 206 1.05 0.23 2.85
N SER A 207 1.49 -0.88 2.23
CA SER A 207 0.64 -2.04 1.98
C SER A 207 1.18 -3.38 2.49
N THR A 208 2.29 -3.38 3.22
CA THR A 208 2.90 -4.60 3.79
C THR A 208 3.31 -4.43 5.25
N LYS A 209 3.50 -5.55 5.94
CA LYS A 209 4.11 -5.65 7.26
C LYS A 209 5.51 -6.25 7.15
N MET A 210 6.30 -6.10 8.22
CA MET A 210 7.61 -6.72 8.31
C MET A 210 7.49 -8.25 8.14
N GLY A 211 8.33 -8.82 7.29
CA GLY A 211 8.31 -10.25 6.95
C GLY A 211 7.34 -10.67 5.84
N ASP A 212 6.42 -9.81 5.40
CA ASP A 212 5.55 -10.10 4.25
C ASP A 212 6.37 -10.37 2.99
N ILE A 213 5.83 -11.18 2.08
CA ILE A 213 6.45 -11.56 0.81
C ILE A 213 5.96 -10.62 -0.30
N VAL A 214 6.91 -9.88 -0.89
CA VAL A 214 6.68 -9.00 -2.05
C VAL A 214 7.14 -9.71 -3.32
N LEU A 215 6.20 -10.08 -4.20
CA LEU A 215 6.52 -10.59 -5.53
C LEU A 215 6.60 -9.43 -6.52
N ASP A 216 7.60 -9.46 -7.39
CA ASP A 216 7.65 -8.63 -8.57
C ASP A 216 7.88 -9.51 -9.79
N CYS A 217 6.87 -9.53 -10.66
CA CYS A 217 6.80 -10.43 -11.80
C CYS A 217 7.42 -9.83 -13.08
N PHE A 218 7.98 -8.62 -12.99
CA PHE A 218 8.75 -7.93 -14.02
C PHE A 218 9.95 -7.24 -13.38
N PHE A 219 10.86 -8.05 -12.83
CA PHE A 219 11.79 -7.61 -11.79
C PHE A 219 12.87 -6.62 -12.27
N GLY A 220 13.23 -6.67 -13.55
CA GLY A 220 14.28 -5.85 -14.15
C GLY A 220 15.56 -5.92 -13.32
N THR A 221 16.11 -4.76 -12.98
CA THR A 221 17.33 -4.65 -12.15
C THR A 221 17.07 -4.68 -10.63
N GLY A 222 15.95 -5.26 -10.19
CA GLY A 222 15.70 -5.62 -8.80
C GLY A 222 15.42 -4.46 -7.84
N THR A 223 14.81 -3.36 -8.32
CA THR A 223 14.40 -2.25 -7.42
C THR A 223 13.48 -2.75 -6.31
N THR A 224 12.48 -3.57 -6.64
CA THR A 224 11.54 -4.11 -5.65
C THR A 224 12.24 -4.98 -4.61
N GLY A 225 13.13 -5.89 -5.02
CA GLY A 225 13.88 -6.76 -4.10
C GLY A 225 14.84 -5.97 -3.21
N SER A 226 15.52 -4.96 -3.75
CA SER A 226 16.39 -4.06 -2.98
C SER A 226 15.60 -3.35 -1.88
N VAL A 227 14.47 -2.73 -2.24
CA VAL A 227 13.62 -2.00 -1.29
C VAL A 227 12.99 -2.94 -0.26
N ALA A 228 12.47 -4.10 -0.68
CA ALA A 228 11.90 -5.09 0.23
C ALA A 228 12.94 -5.55 1.27
N LYS A 229 14.15 -5.94 0.83
CA LYS A 229 15.25 -6.33 1.73
C LYS A 229 15.62 -5.18 2.67
N ARG A 230 15.77 -3.95 2.16
CA ARG A 230 16.08 -2.77 2.98
C ARG A 230 15.04 -2.57 4.09
N LEU A 231 13.76 -2.78 3.79
CA LEU A 231 12.63 -2.58 4.71
C LEU A 231 12.23 -3.84 5.49
N SER A 232 13.08 -4.86 5.56
CA SER A 232 12.82 -6.11 6.27
C SER A 232 11.54 -6.84 5.80
N ARG A 233 11.25 -6.78 4.50
CA ARG A 233 10.28 -7.65 3.81
C ARG A 233 11.04 -8.73 3.06
N ASN A 234 10.36 -9.84 2.83
CA ASN A 234 10.83 -10.87 1.93
C ASN A 234 10.48 -10.47 0.49
N TYR A 235 11.24 -10.98 -0.49
CA TYR A 235 10.94 -10.74 -1.90
C TYR A 235 11.00 -12.00 -2.75
N ILE A 236 10.34 -11.97 -3.90
CA ILE A 236 10.53 -12.92 -4.99
C ILE A 236 10.55 -12.09 -6.28
N GLY A 237 11.60 -12.22 -7.08
CA GLY A 237 11.69 -11.57 -8.39
C GLY A 237 11.56 -12.58 -9.52
N ILE A 238 10.83 -12.25 -10.58
CA ILE A 238 10.85 -13.00 -11.86
C ILE A 238 11.37 -12.06 -12.94
N GLU A 239 12.42 -12.49 -13.64
CA GLU A 239 13.02 -11.75 -14.75
C GLU A 239 13.46 -12.72 -15.84
N LYS A 240 13.24 -12.35 -17.10
CA LYS A 240 13.55 -13.18 -18.25
C LYS A 240 14.96 -12.94 -18.77
N GLU A 241 15.41 -11.69 -18.76
CA GLU A 241 16.70 -11.30 -19.32
C GLU A 241 17.82 -11.56 -18.32
N LYS A 242 18.71 -12.50 -18.66
CA LYS A 242 19.79 -12.96 -17.79
C LYS A 242 20.68 -11.81 -17.28
N GLU A 243 20.97 -10.81 -18.11
CA GLU A 243 21.77 -9.65 -17.71
C GLU A 243 21.12 -8.89 -16.55
N TYR A 244 19.79 -8.70 -16.60
CA TYR A 244 19.04 -8.02 -15.54
C TYR A 244 18.94 -8.88 -14.28
N VAL A 245 18.80 -10.20 -14.43
CA VAL A 245 18.90 -11.16 -13.30
C VAL A 245 20.23 -10.98 -12.56
N ASP A 246 21.35 -11.07 -13.27
CA ASP A 246 22.69 -11.00 -12.68
C ASP A 246 22.92 -9.65 -11.95
N VAL A 247 22.55 -8.54 -12.59
CA VAL A 247 22.62 -7.19 -12.01
C VAL A 247 21.72 -7.04 -10.78
N SER A 248 20.50 -7.60 -10.83
CA SER A 248 19.56 -7.54 -9.70
C SER A 248 20.10 -8.27 -8.47
N ILE A 249 20.70 -9.46 -8.66
CA ILE A 249 21.30 -10.25 -7.59
C ILE A 249 22.47 -9.50 -6.96
N GLU A 250 23.36 -8.92 -7.78
CA GLU A 250 24.49 -8.14 -7.29
C GLU A 250 24.02 -6.92 -6.47
N ARG A 251 23.04 -6.17 -6.99
CA ARG A 251 22.45 -5.02 -6.30
C ARG A 251 21.88 -5.43 -4.94
N ILE A 252 21.06 -6.47 -4.91
CA ILE A 252 20.38 -6.90 -3.68
C ILE A 252 21.38 -7.45 -2.66
N ASN A 253 22.42 -8.15 -3.09
CA ASN A 253 23.50 -8.60 -2.22
C ASN A 253 24.22 -7.43 -1.53
N LYS A 254 24.42 -6.31 -2.24
CA LYS A 254 24.99 -5.08 -1.68
C LYS A 254 24.01 -4.29 -0.80
N THR A 255 22.70 -4.47 -0.99
CA THR A 255 21.69 -3.80 -0.16
C THR A 255 21.71 -4.29 1.28
N LYS A 256 21.86 -3.35 2.21
CA LYS A 256 21.79 -3.60 3.65
C LYS A 256 20.36 -3.40 4.16
N THR A 257 19.95 -4.23 5.11
CA THR A 257 18.74 -4.00 5.90
C THR A 257 18.88 -2.70 6.69
N GLN A 258 17.86 -1.85 6.64
CA GLN A 258 17.78 -0.66 7.47
C GLN A 258 17.50 -1.08 8.93
N PRO A 259 18.03 -0.34 9.95
CA PRO A 259 17.60 -0.52 11.33
C PRO A 259 16.07 -0.42 11.45
N VAL A 260 15.47 -1.38 12.16
CA VAL A 260 14.02 -1.40 12.35
C VAL A 260 13.58 -0.17 13.13
N ASP A 261 12.72 0.63 12.53
CA ASP A 261 12.06 1.79 13.14
C ASP A 261 10.54 1.58 13.24
N LYS A 262 9.85 2.59 13.80
CA LYS A 262 8.38 2.61 13.97
C LYS A 262 7.58 2.49 12.68
N TYR A 263 8.19 2.73 11.52
CA TYR A 263 7.57 2.60 10.20
C TYR A 263 7.73 1.17 9.67
N ILE A 264 8.94 0.62 9.79
CA ILE A 264 9.27 -0.73 9.34
C ILE A 264 8.48 -1.78 10.11
N ASN A 265 8.43 -1.69 11.45
CA ASN A 265 7.71 -2.63 12.30
C ASN A 265 6.18 -2.40 12.33
N GLY A 266 5.68 -1.31 11.71
CA GLY A 266 4.27 -0.96 11.67
C GLY A 266 3.67 -0.55 13.03
N GLU A 267 4.50 -0.13 14.00
CA GLU A 267 4.07 0.22 15.36
C GLU A 267 2.94 1.25 15.37
N LEU A 268 3.01 2.23 14.47
CA LEU A 268 2.00 3.28 14.39
C LEU A 268 0.61 2.72 14.05
N ASP A 269 0.56 1.69 13.21
CA ASP A 269 -0.67 1.14 12.64
C ASP A 269 -1.28 0.00 13.47
N ILE A 270 -0.65 -0.35 14.59
CA ILE A 270 -1.22 -1.27 15.57
C ILE A 270 -2.51 -0.64 16.13
N LYS A 271 -3.63 -1.33 15.93
CA LYS A 271 -4.91 -0.93 16.51
C LYS A 271 -4.87 -1.18 18.02
N PRO A 272 -5.21 -0.18 18.85
CA PRO A 272 -5.32 -0.39 20.29
C PRO A 272 -6.29 -1.54 20.59
N LYS A 273 -5.95 -2.39 21.56
CA LYS A 273 -6.83 -3.46 22.01
C LYS A 273 -8.19 -2.88 22.42
N ARG A 274 -9.28 -3.55 22.00
CA ARG A 274 -10.64 -3.10 22.27
C ARG A 274 -10.94 -3.20 23.76
N VAL A 275 -11.37 -2.10 24.36
CA VAL A 275 -11.81 -2.03 25.76
C VAL A 275 -13.28 -1.59 25.76
N PRO A 276 -14.26 -2.51 25.93
CA PRO A 276 -15.67 -2.16 26.10
C PRO A 276 -15.92 -1.59 27.51
N MET A 277 -17.05 -0.89 27.68
CA MET A 277 -17.48 -0.35 28.97
C MET A 277 -17.57 -1.41 30.07
N SER A 278 -17.96 -2.64 29.72
CA SER A 278 -18.07 -3.75 30.67
C SER A 278 -16.76 -4.06 31.40
N LEU A 279 -15.60 -3.92 30.73
CA LEU A 279 -14.30 -4.14 31.38
C LEU A 279 -13.95 -3.02 32.37
N LEU A 280 -14.34 -1.77 32.07
CA LEU A 280 -14.19 -0.65 33.00
C LEU A 280 -15.06 -0.86 34.24
N ILE A 281 -16.28 -1.39 34.04
CA ILE A 281 -17.20 -1.71 35.14
C ILE A 281 -16.66 -2.87 35.99
N GLU A 282 -16.19 -3.93 35.34
CA GLU A 282 -15.62 -5.10 36.04
C GLU A 282 -14.42 -4.73 36.92
N LYS A 283 -13.59 -3.77 36.48
CA LYS A 283 -12.45 -3.27 37.24
C LYS A 283 -12.78 -2.13 38.21
N GLY A 284 -14.06 -1.78 38.37
CA GLY A 284 -14.51 -0.71 39.26
C GLY A 284 -14.06 0.70 38.83
N MET A 285 -13.60 0.86 37.59
CA MET A 285 -13.24 2.16 37.02
C MET A 285 -14.48 2.97 36.64
N LEU A 286 -15.60 2.29 36.43
CA LEU A 286 -16.95 2.82 36.30
C LEU A 286 -17.88 1.93 37.11
N ASN A 287 -19.03 2.44 37.51
CA ASN A 287 -20.03 1.68 38.26
C ASN A 287 -21.40 1.75 37.59
N ILE A 288 -22.19 0.70 37.78
CA ILE A 288 -23.62 0.77 37.47
C ILE A 288 -24.23 1.84 38.37
N GLY A 289 -24.97 2.78 37.77
CA GLY A 289 -25.52 3.95 38.44
C GLY A 289 -24.71 5.23 38.25
N ASP A 290 -23.48 5.16 37.73
CA ASP A 290 -22.70 6.37 37.44
C ASP A 290 -23.42 7.25 36.44
N THR A 291 -23.45 8.55 36.73
CA THR A 291 -23.97 9.56 35.82
C THR A 291 -22.86 10.02 34.88
N LEU A 292 -23.10 9.87 33.58
CA LEU A 292 -22.25 10.38 32.52
C LEU A 292 -22.75 11.75 32.08
N TYR A 293 -21.84 12.69 31.87
CA TYR A 293 -22.09 14.05 31.43
C TYR A 293 -21.39 14.32 30.09
N ASN A 294 -21.90 15.25 29.28
CA ASN A 294 -21.06 15.87 28.27
C ASN A 294 -20.04 16.83 28.92
N LYS A 295 -19.07 17.31 28.15
CA LYS A 295 -17.99 18.19 28.64
C LYS A 295 -18.50 19.43 29.40
N ASP A 296 -19.58 20.04 28.93
CA ASP A 296 -20.16 21.25 29.50
C ASP A 296 -21.19 20.97 30.62
N LYS A 297 -21.40 19.69 30.97
CA LYS A 297 -22.38 19.22 31.97
C LYS A 297 -23.84 19.63 31.70
N THR A 298 -24.17 20.00 30.46
CA THR A 298 -25.54 20.36 30.03
C THR A 298 -26.41 19.16 29.69
N VAL A 299 -25.78 18.02 29.38
CA VAL A 299 -26.43 16.76 29.05
C VAL A 299 -25.93 15.68 30.01
N LYS A 300 -26.83 14.80 30.44
CA LYS A 300 -26.47 13.64 31.27
C LYS A 300 -27.22 12.37 30.88
N THR A 301 -26.62 11.23 31.17
CA THR A 301 -27.22 9.90 31.15
C THR A 301 -26.65 9.05 32.29
N VAL A 302 -27.15 7.83 32.50
CA VAL A 302 -26.76 6.96 33.62
C VAL A 302 -26.46 5.57 33.13
N ILE A 303 -25.36 4.96 33.61
CA ILE A 303 -25.01 3.56 33.35
C ILE A 303 -26.02 2.65 34.05
N LYS A 304 -26.65 1.72 33.31
CA LYS A 304 -27.75 0.89 33.82
C LYS A 304 -27.41 -0.57 34.04
N ASP A 305 -26.40 -1.09 33.37
CA ASP A 305 -26.04 -2.49 33.49
C ASP A 305 -24.53 -2.75 33.32
N LYS A 306 -24.14 -4.00 33.54
CA LYS A 306 -22.75 -4.48 33.42
C LYS A 306 -22.18 -4.39 32.00
N THR A 307 -23.01 -4.21 30.98
CA THR A 307 -22.55 -4.02 29.60
C THR A 307 -22.12 -2.58 29.36
N GLY A 308 -22.52 -1.66 30.24
CA GLY A 308 -22.30 -0.23 30.13
C GLY A 308 -23.35 0.48 29.29
N TYR A 309 -24.53 -0.11 29.11
CA TYR A 309 -25.63 0.55 28.43
C TYR A 309 -26.20 1.66 29.31
N VAL A 310 -26.75 2.68 28.66
CA VAL A 310 -27.25 3.91 29.26
C VAL A 310 -28.64 4.22 28.74
N ASN A 311 -29.42 5.02 29.47
CA ASN A 311 -30.77 5.39 29.03
C ASN A 311 -30.77 6.65 28.15
N LEU A 312 -31.62 6.64 27.12
CA LEU A 312 -32.07 7.84 26.44
C LEU A 312 -33.11 8.59 27.29
N PRO A 313 -33.42 9.87 26.97
CA PRO A 313 -34.45 10.63 27.67
C PRO A 313 -35.85 10.00 27.62
N ASN A 314 -36.15 9.22 26.57
CA ASN A 314 -37.40 8.46 26.43
C ASN A 314 -37.44 7.15 27.24
N GLY A 315 -36.36 6.82 27.95
CA GLY A 315 -36.25 5.61 28.78
C GLY A 315 -35.58 4.42 28.08
N ASP A 316 -35.36 4.47 26.76
CA ASP A 316 -34.78 3.36 26.01
C ASP A 316 -33.32 3.10 26.41
N LEU A 317 -32.98 1.82 26.56
CA LEU A 317 -31.63 1.38 26.90
C LEU A 317 -30.77 1.23 25.62
N THR A 318 -29.59 1.85 25.61
CA THR A 318 -28.73 1.87 24.42
C THR A 318 -27.24 2.00 24.75
N SER A 319 -26.37 1.80 23.77
CA SER A 319 -24.92 2.02 23.93
C SER A 319 -24.57 3.49 24.13
N ILE A 320 -23.42 3.78 24.75
CA ILE A 320 -22.89 5.14 24.89
C ILE A 320 -22.78 5.90 23.56
N HIS A 321 -22.58 5.18 22.46
CA HIS A 321 -22.40 5.73 21.13
C HIS A 321 -23.71 6.25 20.55
N LYS A 322 -24.75 5.39 20.53
CA LYS A 322 -26.11 5.77 20.15
C LYS A 322 -26.69 6.84 21.06
N SER A 323 -26.43 6.77 22.38
CA SER A 323 -26.84 7.80 23.33
C SER A 323 -26.23 9.16 23.00
N SER A 324 -24.91 9.23 22.76
CA SER A 324 -24.28 10.48 22.32
C SER A 324 -24.75 10.95 20.94
N GLY A 325 -25.12 10.02 20.06
CA GLY A 325 -25.70 10.34 18.75
C GLY A 325 -27.03 11.07 18.88
N PHE A 326 -27.93 10.55 19.73
CA PHE A 326 -29.23 11.15 20.02
C PHE A 326 -29.10 12.63 20.42
N PHE A 327 -28.23 12.96 21.37
CA PHE A 327 -28.03 14.36 21.81
C PHE A 327 -27.32 15.26 20.79
N GLN A 328 -26.71 14.66 19.76
CA GLN A 328 -26.05 15.38 18.66
C GLN A 328 -26.89 15.41 17.38
N ASN A 329 -28.16 14.95 17.43
CA ASN A 329 -29.03 14.76 16.27
C ASN A 329 -28.37 13.91 15.17
N LYS A 330 -27.71 12.81 15.58
CA LYS A 330 -27.03 11.84 14.70
C LYS A 330 -27.47 10.43 15.06
N GLU A 331 -27.47 9.52 14.09
CA GLU A 331 -27.75 8.10 14.36
C GLU A 331 -26.73 7.47 15.33
N ASN A 332 -25.46 7.91 15.21
CA ASN A 332 -24.38 7.43 16.06
C ASN A 332 -23.31 8.51 16.26
N HIS A 333 -22.61 8.47 17.39
CA HIS A 333 -21.51 9.38 17.70
C HIS A 333 -20.46 8.68 18.58
N ASN A 334 -19.22 9.19 18.61
CA ASN A 334 -18.17 8.60 19.42
C ASN A 334 -18.41 8.89 20.91
N GLY A 335 -19.12 7.99 21.58
CA GLY A 335 -19.44 8.10 23.01
C GLY A 335 -18.21 8.20 23.92
N TRP A 336 -17.07 7.62 23.53
CA TRP A 336 -15.84 7.72 24.32
C TRP A 336 -15.34 9.16 24.46
N GLU A 337 -15.45 9.95 23.39
CA GLU A 337 -15.01 11.36 23.36
C GLU A 337 -16.08 12.31 23.90
N TYR A 338 -17.34 11.88 23.93
CA TYR A 338 -18.46 12.71 24.34
C TYR A 338 -18.72 12.67 25.84
N TRP A 339 -18.62 11.49 26.45
CA TRP A 339 -19.04 11.26 27.83
C TRP A 339 -17.88 11.40 28.84
N TYR A 340 -18.25 11.93 30.00
CA TYR A 340 -17.39 12.13 31.15
C TYR A 340 -18.10 11.63 32.40
N VAL A 341 -17.37 11.13 33.39
CA VAL A 341 -17.90 10.73 34.70
C VAL A 341 -17.29 11.65 35.77
N VAL A 342 -18.02 11.91 36.85
CA VAL A 342 -17.48 12.63 38.00
C VAL A 342 -16.89 11.61 38.98
N GLN A 343 -15.60 11.71 39.26
CA GLN A 343 -14.88 10.92 40.27
C GLN A 343 -14.02 11.86 41.10
N GLU A 344 -14.12 11.77 42.44
CA GLU A 344 -13.36 12.63 43.36
C GLU A 344 -13.46 14.12 42.98
N ASP A 345 -14.68 14.60 42.73
CA ASP A 345 -15.03 15.96 42.28
C ASP A 345 -14.46 16.41 40.93
N ASN A 346 -13.74 15.53 40.22
CA ASN A 346 -13.16 15.80 38.91
C ASN A 346 -14.02 15.23 37.79
N LEU A 347 -14.20 16.00 36.70
CA LEU A 347 -14.86 15.53 35.49
C LEU A 347 -13.85 14.82 34.59
N ILE A 348 -13.91 13.49 34.52
CA ILE A 348 -12.95 12.64 33.82
C ILE A 348 -13.59 12.07 32.55
N SER A 349 -12.92 12.17 31.40
CA SER A 349 -13.41 11.54 30.18
C SER A 349 -13.41 10.03 30.34
N ILE A 350 -14.49 9.36 29.91
CA ILE A 350 -14.51 7.89 29.91
C ILE A 350 -13.48 7.30 28.93
N ASN A 351 -13.00 8.07 27.95
CA ASN A 351 -11.87 7.69 27.12
C ASN A 351 -10.56 7.65 27.92
N THR A 352 -10.33 8.60 28.83
CA THR A 352 -9.16 8.56 29.74
C THR A 352 -9.18 7.31 30.60
N LEU A 353 -10.35 6.93 31.13
CA LEU A 353 -10.49 5.67 31.87
C LEU A 353 -10.20 4.44 30.98
N ARG A 354 -10.65 4.48 29.72
CA ARG A 354 -10.36 3.45 28.72
C ARG A 354 -8.88 3.31 28.43
N GLU A 355 -8.12 4.41 28.32
CA GLU A 355 -6.68 4.36 28.11
C GLU A 355 -5.94 3.87 29.37
N ARG A 356 -6.32 4.35 30.56
CA ARG A 356 -5.78 3.83 31.84
C ARG A 356 -5.98 2.33 31.98
N TYR A 357 -7.13 1.81 31.57
CA TYR A 357 -7.36 0.35 31.56
C TYR A 357 -6.33 -0.37 30.68
N ARG A 358 -6.02 0.17 29.50
CA ARG A 358 -5.03 -0.44 28.61
C ARG A 358 -3.66 -0.47 29.27
N GLU A 359 -3.23 0.65 29.86
CA GLU A 359 -1.93 0.75 30.53
C GLU A 359 -1.79 -0.20 31.72
N MET A 360 -2.87 -0.41 32.48
CA MET A 360 -2.84 -1.23 33.69
C MET A 360 -3.03 -2.73 33.44
N TYR A 361 -3.75 -3.13 32.38
CA TYR A 361 -4.25 -4.51 32.26
C TYR A 361 -3.95 -5.20 30.92
N LEU A 362 -3.38 -4.52 29.92
CA LEU A 362 -3.22 -5.07 28.55
C LEU A 362 -1.83 -4.89 27.98
#